data_AF-A0ABD5QA40-F1
#
_entry.id   AF-A0ABD5QA40-F1
#
_cell.length_a   1.000
_cell.length_b   1.000
_cell.length_c   1.000
_cell.angle_alpha   90.00
_cell.angle_beta   90.00
_cell.angle_gamma   90.00
#
_symmetry.space_group_name_H-M   'P 1'
#
loop_
_entity.id
_entity.type
_entity.pdbx_description
1 polymer ?
#
loop_
_entity_poly.entity_id
_entity_poly.type
_entity_poly.pdbx_seq_one_letter_code
_entity_poly.pdbx_strand_id
1 'polypeptide(L)'
;MSDDEPVRDAGFDDWLDALGDGDPYFLECEHGHGSLPPRRVCPEPGCDSTDLEKRSLPETGRIESVTVVSVATPAFEADAPFALAVADFGPVSLTGQVRGIESEDAEIGTTVSLELATPGSETVDRAVAFRPR
;
A
#
# COMPACT_ATOMS: atom_id res chain seq x y z
N MET A 1 0.68 -0.15 35.43
CA MET A 1 1.56 -0.21 34.26
C MET A 1 0.65 -0.69 33.15
N SER A 2 0.15 0.23 32.30
CA SER A 2 -0.68 -0.16 31.16
C SER A 2 0.27 -0.45 30.01
N ASP A 3 0.37 -1.73 29.65
CA ASP A 3 0.96 -2.20 28.39
C ASP A 3 -0.02 -1.86 27.24
N ASP A 4 -0.13 -0.57 26.90
CA ASP A 4 -1.01 -0.04 25.84
C ASP A 4 -0.19 0.54 24.66
N GLU A 5 1.07 0.12 24.50
CA GLU A 5 1.79 0.38 23.24
C GLU A 5 1.42 -0.71 22.22
N PRO A 6 0.84 -0.37 21.07
CA PRO A 6 0.50 -1.35 20.04
C PRO A 6 1.77 -2.04 19.54
N VAL A 7 1.70 -3.37 19.38
CA VAL A 7 2.78 -4.16 18.78
C VAL A 7 3.01 -3.65 17.35
N ARG A 8 4.17 -3.05 17.11
CA ARG A 8 4.55 -2.52 15.78
C ARG A 8 5.29 -3.55 14.95
N ASP A 9 4.95 -3.65 13.67
CA ASP A 9 5.79 -4.32 12.68
C ASP A 9 6.92 -3.36 12.29
N ALA A 10 8.15 -3.72 12.68
CA ALA A 10 9.35 -2.94 12.41
C ALA A 10 9.64 -2.90 10.91
N GLY A 11 9.07 -1.89 10.23
CA GLY A 11 9.24 -1.60 8.82
C GLY A 11 7.94 -1.15 8.17
N PHE A 12 6.86 -1.94 8.30
CA PHE A 12 5.59 -1.62 7.64
C PHE A 12 4.89 -0.42 8.29
N ASP A 13 4.86 -0.35 9.63
CA ASP A 13 4.25 0.79 10.34
C ASP A 13 4.99 2.10 10.05
N ASP A 14 6.33 2.07 10.04
CA ASP A 14 7.15 3.24 9.71
C ASP A 14 6.93 3.70 8.26
N TRP A 15 6.64 2.76 7.35
CA TRP A 15 6.32 3.07 5.96
C TRP A 15 4.91 3.67 5.83
N LEU A 16 3.93 3.19 6.61
CA LEU A 16 2.60 3.80 6.67
C LEU A 16 2.67 5.21 7.27
N ASP A 17 3.52 5.45 8.27
CA ASP A 17 3.80 6.77 8.83
C ASP A 17 4.34 7.70 7.72
N ALA A 18 5.35 7.26 6.97
CA ALA A 18 5.92 8.03 5.85
C ALA A 18 4.90 8.33 4.72
N LEU A 19 4.01 7.38 4.42
CA LEU A 19 2.90 7.59 3.49
C LEU A 19 1.92 8.65 4.02
N GLY A 20 1.60 8.62 5.31
CA GLY A 20 0.75 9.63 5.96
C GLY A 20 1.36 11.03 5.95
N ASP A 21 2.68 11.12 6.06
CA ASP A 21 3.45 12.37 5.99
C ASP A 21 3.66 12.89 4.56
N GLY A 22 3.24 12.11 3.54
CA GLY A 22 3.37 12.48 2.13
C GLY A 22 4.78 12.27 1.55
N ASP A 23 5.63 11.47 2.20
CA ASP A 23 6.96 11.07 1.72
C ASP A 23 7.07 9.54 1.57
N PRO A 24 6.21 8.90 0.75
CA PRO A 24 6.27 7.47 0.55
C PRO A 24 7.57 7.06 -0.17
N TYR A 25 8.17 5.98 0.30
CA TYR A 25 9.41 5.43 -0.27
C TYR A 25 9.26 3.97 -0.63
N PHE A 26 10.18 3.46 -1.46
CA PHE A 26 10.45 2.04 -1.63
C PHE A 26 11.92 1.77 -1.31
N LEU A 27 12.29 0.50 -1.14
CA LEU A 27 13.69 0.10 -0.98
C LEU A 27 14.25 -0.36 -2.33
N GLU A 28 15.43 0.10 -2.71
CA GLU A 28 16.13 -0.31 -3.93
C GLU A 28 17.49 -0.91 -3.55
N CYS A 29 17.81 -2.09 -4.08
CA CYS A 29 19.18 -2.63 -3.94
C CYS A 29 20.11 -2.06 -5.00
N GLU A 30 21.42 -2.28 -4.83
CA GLU A 30 22.46 -1.86 -5.79
C GLU A 30 22.26 -2.36 -7.24
N HIS A 31 21.46 -3.42 -7.43
CA HIS A 31 21.11 -3.97 -8.75
C HIS A 31 19.86 -3.33 -9.37
N GLY A 32 19.22 -2.38 -8.69
CA GLY A 32 18.03 -1.66 -9.17
C GLY A 32 16.71 -2.38 -8.90
N HIS A 33 16.69 -3.41 -8.05
CA HIS A 33 15.45 -4.11 -7.69
C HIS A 33 14.71 -3.35 -6.60
N GLY A 34 13.49 -2.92 -6.90
CA GLY A 34 12.59 -2.32 -5.93
C GLY A 34 11.94 -3.35 -5.01
N SER A 35 11.71 -2.98 -3.76
CA SER A 35 11.08 -3.82 -2.77
C SER A 35 10.13 -3.01 -1.89
N LEU A 36 8.88 -3.44 -1.90
CA LEU A 36 7.88 -3.17 -0.87
C LEU A 36 7.04 -4.44 -0.66
N PRO A 37 6.61 -4.77 0.58
CA PRO A 37 6.88 -4.08 1.84
C PRO A 37 8.38 -4.02 2.23
N PRO A 38 8.79 -3.13 3.16
CA PRO A 38 10.18 -3.00 3.56
C PRO A 38 10.80 -4.32 4.05
N ARG A 39 12.01 -4.62 3.60
CA ARG A 39 12.75 -5.86 3.90
C ARG A 39 14.20 -5.55 4.26
N ARG A 40 14.90 -6.55 4.79
CA ARG A 40 16.34 -6.47 5.12
C ARG A 40 17.24 -7.07 4.03
N VAL A 41 16.66 -7.80 3.08
CA VAL A 41 17.35 -8.50 1.99
C VAL A 41 16.52 -8.35 0.73
N CYS A 42 17.17 -8.18 -0.42
CA CYS A 42 16.51 -8.13 -1.71
C CYS A 42 15.65 -9.41 -1.93
N PRO A 43 14.37 -9.28 -2.34
CA PRO A 43 13.50 -10.44 -2.55
C PRO A 43 13.72 -11.12 -3.90
N GLU A 44 14.47 -10.51 -4.82
CA GLU A 44 14.61 -11.01 -6.18
C GLU A 44 15.41 -12.32 -6.23
N PRO A 45 14.95 -13.33 -7.00
CA PRO A 45 15.62 -14.62 -7.06
C PRO A 45 17.07 -14.49 -7.55
N GLY A 46 18.01 -14.94 -6.71
CA GLY A 46 19.45 -14.89 -7.03
C GLY A 46 20.13 -13.57 -6.66
N CYS A 47 19.41 -12.63 -6.03
CA CYS A 47 20.00 -11.45 -5.39
C CYS A 47 20.02 -11.64 -3.87
N ASP A 48 21.19 -11.56 -3.27
CA ASP A 48 21.41 -11.64 -1.81
C ASP A 48 21.84 -10.30 -1.21
N SER A 49 21.69 -9.20 -1.97
CA SER A 49 22.06 -7.87 -1.52
C SER A 49 21.26 -7.49 -0.26
N THR A 50 22.01 -7.02 0.72
CA THR A 50 21.49 -6.51 2.01
C THR A 50 21.60 -4.99 2.09
N ASP A 51 22.22 -4.37 1.09
CA ASP A 51 22.32 -2.92 0.96
C ASP A 51 21.08 -2.42 0.22
N LEU A 52 20.12 -1.92 1.00
CA LEU A 52 18.83 -1.45 0.53
C LEU A 52 18.66 0.02 0.88
N GLU A 53 18.61 0.87 -0.14
CA GLU A 53 18.47 2.31 0.02
C GLU A 53 17.01 2.75 -0.14
N LYS A 54 16.58 3.74 0.66
CA LYS A 54 15.26 4.36 0.48
C LYS A 54 15.27 5.26 -0.76
N ARG A 55 14.28 5.09 -1.63
CA ARG A 55 14.05 5.91 -2.82
C ARG A 55 12.60 6.39 -2.85
N SER A 56 12.38 7.62 -3.31
CA SER A 56 11.04 8.19 -3.38
C SER A 56 10.15 7.38 -4.31
N LEU A 57 8.93 7.06 -3.85
CA LEU A 57 7.97 6.36 -4.67
C LEU A 57 7.45 7.28 -5.79
N PRO A 58 7.25 6.77 -7.01
CA PRO A 58 6.56 7.53 -8.05
C PRO A 58 5.20 8.04 -7.60
N GLU A 59 4.86 9.27 -7.96
CA GLU A 59 3.62 9.93 -7.49
C GLU A 59 2.34 9.23 -7.98
N THR A 60 2.45 8.49 -9.08
CA THR A 60 1.33 7.80 -9.72
C THR A 60 1.70 6.40 -10.14
N GLY A 61 0.74 5.49 -10.03
CA GLY A 61 0.78 4.15 -10.58
C GLY A 61 -0.42 3.89 -11.49
N ARG A 62 -0.48 2.67 -12.02
CA ARG A 62 -1.56 2.20 -12.89
C ARG A 62 -2.16 0.91 -12.33
N ILE A 63 -3.48 0.84 -12.25
CA ILE A 63 -4.17 -0.40 -11.83
C ILE A 63 -3.88 -1.51 -12.84
N GLU A 64 -3.35 -2.64 -12.37
CA GLU A 64 -3.12 -3.84 -13.17
C GLU A 64 -4.16 -4.93 -12.93
N SER A 65 -4.73 -4.96 -11.73
CA SER A 65 -5.77 -5.91 -11.35
C SER A 65 -6.74 -5.25 -10.38
N VAL A 66 -8.02 -5.56 -10.50
CA VAL A 66 -9.08 -5.01 -9.65
C VAL A 66 -10.13 -6.07 -9.35
N THR A 67 -10.66 -6.06 -8.13
CA THR A 67 -11.77 -6.89 -7.70
C THR A 67 -12.71 -6.08 -6.82
N VAL A 68 -14.02 -6.29 -6.96
CA VAL A 68 -15.03 -5.65 -6.12
C VAL A 68 -15.44 -6.60 -5.01
N VAL A 69 -15.26 -6.15 -3.77
CA VAL A 69 -15.70 -6.87 -2.56
C VAL A 69 -17.11 -6.42 -2.22
N SER A 70 -18.11 -7.18 -2.67
CA SER A 70 -19.53 -6.85 -2.41
C SER A 70 -20.01 -7.25 -1.01
N VAL A 71 -19.35 -8.23 -0.38
CA VAL A 71 -19.69 -8.71 0.97
C VAL A 71 -18.42 -8.70 1.80
N ALA A 72 -18.31 -7.73 2.70
CA ALA A 72 -17.14 -7.54 3.54
C ALA A 72 -17.26 -8.30 4.87
N THR A 73 -16.12 -8.50 5.52
CA THR A 73 -16.09 -8.89 6.94
C THR A 73 -16.64 -7.75 7.81
N PRO A 74 -17.09 -8.01 9.05
CA PRO A 74 -17.65 -6.96 9.92
C PRO A 74 -16.77 -5.73 10.10
N ALA A 75 -15.44 -5.92 10.06
CA ALA A 75 -14.47 -4.84 10.15
C ALA A 75 -14.56 -3.82 9.00
N PHE A 76 -15.01 -4.24 7.82
CA PHE A 76 -15.07 -3.44 6.60
C PHE A 76 -16.51 -3.31 6.07
N GLU A 77 -17.52 -3.69 6.84
CA GLU A 77 -18.93 -3.67 6.41
C GLU A 77 -19.39 -2.26 6.04
N ALA A 78 -18.89 -1.24 6.75
CA ALA A 78 -19.20 0.17 6.47
C ALA A 78 -18.65 0.66 5.13
N ASP A 79 -17.62 0.00 4.59
CA ASP A 79 -16.98 0.36 3.32
C ASP A 79 -17.55 -0.47 2.16
N ALA A 80 -18.40 -1.48 2.42
CA ALA A 80 -18.92 -2.35 1.38
C ALA A 80 -20.05 -1.67 0.57
N PRO A 81 -20.09 -1.83 -0.77
CA PRO A 81 -19.08 -2.47 -1.61
C PRO A 81 -17.84 -1.59 -1.86
N PHE A 82 -16.65 -2.18 -1.87
CA PHE A 82 -15.41 -1.48 -2.22
C PHE A 82 -14.59 -2.19 -3.28
N ALA A 83 -13.82 -1.43 -4.06
CA ALA A 83 -12.85 -1.96 -5.00
C ALA A 83 -11.49 -2.15 -4.32
N LEU A 84 -10.89 -3.33 -4.49
CA LEU A 84 -9.52 -3.64 -4.11
C LEU A 84 -8.70 -3.81 -5.38
N ALA A 85 -7.55 -3.15 -5.46
CA ALA A 85 -6.71 -3.18 -6.64
C ALA A 85 -5.26 -3.52 -6.31
N VAL A 86 -4.56 -4.01 -7.33
CA VAL A 86 -3.10 -4.01 -7.40
C VAL A 86 -2.69 -2.96 -8.43
N ALA A 87 -1.86 -2.01 -8.02
CA ALA A 87 -1.37 -0.95 -8.89
C ALA A 87 0.15 -1.05 -9.04
N ASP A 88 0.62 -0.98 -10.29
CA ASP A 88 2.04 -0.88 -10.63
C ASP A 88 2.50 0.57 -10.54
N PHE A 89 3.56 0.79 -9.76
CA PHE A 89 4.24 2.08 -9.65
C PHE A 89 5.59 2.08 -10.38
N GLY A 90 5.96 0.99 -11.07
CA GLY A 90 7.22 0.83 -11.76
C GLY A 90 8.19 -0.08 -10.99
N PRO A 91 8.89 0.41 -9.94
CA PRO A 91 9.84 -0.43 -9.21
C PRO A 91 9.14 -1.40 -8.25
N VAL A 92 7.87 -1.18 -7.94
CA VAL A 92 7.07 -1.97 -6.99
C VAL A 92 5.60 -1.96 -7.39
N SER A 93 4.88 -3.03 -7.02
CA SER A 93 3.42 -3.10 -7.08
C SER A 93 2.84 -3.05 -5.68
N LEU A 94 1.74 -2.31 -5.51
CA LEU A 94 1.07 -2.14 -4.23
C LEU A 94 -0.36 -2.64 -4.30
N THR A 95 -0.86 -3.15 -3.18
CA THR A 95 -2.27 -3.54 -3.02
C THR A 95 -2.96 -2.56 -2.10
N GLY A 96 -4.14 -2.07 -2.50
CA GLY A 96 -4.89 -1.08 -1.76
C GLY A 96 -6.33 -0.95 -2.21
N GLN A 97 -7.17 -0.36 -1.37
CA GLN A 97 -8.56 -0.04 -1.75
C GLN A 97 -8.59 1.16 -2.69
N VAL A 98 -9.41 1.12 -3.74
CA VAL A 98 -9.67 2.29 -4.58
C VAL A 98 -10.75 3.14 -3.93
N ARG A 99 -10.47 4.43 -3.73
CA ARG A 99 -11.35 5.38 -3.04
C ARG A 99 -11.60 6.63 -3.88
N GLY A 100 -12.70 7.32 -3.58
CA GLY A 100 -13.07 8.56 -4.26
C GLY A 100 -13.82 8.39 -5.57
N ILE A 101 -14.14 7.15 -5.94
CA ILE A 101 -15.02 6.77 -7.05
C ILE A 101 -15.90 5.59 -6.60
N GLU A 102 -16.96 5.29 -7.34
CA GLU A 102 -17.76 4.09 -7.11
C GLU A 102 -16.92 2.84 -7.40
N SER A 103 -17.17 1.76 -6.65
CA SER A 103 -16.38 0.53 -6.76
C SER A 103 -16.43 -0.11 -8.16
N GLU A 104 -17.51 0.11 -8.90
CA GLU A 104 -17.68 -0.36 -10.28
C GLU A 104 -16.92 0.46 -11.34
N ASP A 105 -16.53 1.70 -11.00
CA ASP A 105 -15.76 2.58 -11.90
C ASP A 105 -14.24 2.32 -11.81
N ALA A 106 -13.80 1.46 -10.89
CA ALA A 106 -12.40 1.11 -10.74
C ALA A 106 -11.97 0.09 -11.82
N GLU A 107 -11.30 0.57 -12.87
CA GLU A 107 -10.91 -0.26 -14.01
C GLU A 107 -9.39 -0.46 -14.14
N ILE A 108 -8.99 -1.56 -14.78
CA ILE A 108 -7.59 -1.78 -15.19
C ILE A 108 -7.14 -0.64 -16.10
N GLY A 109 -5.95 -0.10 -15.85
CA GLY A 109 -5.43 1.05 -16.57
C GLY A 109 -5.77 2.39 -15.95
N THR A 110 -6.61 2.46 -14.91
CA THR A 110 -6.84 3.71 -14.18
C THR A 110 -5.53 4.21 -13.57
N THR A 111 -5.21 5.48 -13.78
CA THR A 111 -4.07 6.14 -13.13
C THR A 111 -4.47 6.56 -11.73
N VAL A 112 -3.67 6.17 -10.75
CA VAL A 112 -3.95 6.39 -9.33
C VAL A 112 -2.75 6.95 -8.60
N SER A 113 -2.99 7.70 -7.53
CA SER A 113 -1.98 8.04 -6.52
C SER A 113 -2.24 7.30 -5.21
N LEU A 114 -1.17 7.14 -4.43
CA LEU A 114 -1.18 6.48 -3.14
C LEU A 114 -1.73 7.42 -2.05
N GLU A 115 -2.56 6.91 -1.15
CA GLU A 115 -3.00 7.61 0.06
C GLU A 115 -3.00 6.66 1.27
N LEU A 116 -2.82 7.22 2.46
CA LEU A 116 -3.06 6.49 3.71
C LEU A 116 -4.57 6.50 4.00
N ALA A 117 -5.18 5.33 3.98
CA ALA A 117 -6.53 5.15 4.48
C ALA A 117 -6.52 5.03 6.00
N THR A 118 -7.19 5.97 6.66
CA THR A 118 -7.66 5.79 8.04
C THR A 118 -9.10 5.31 7.98
N PRO A 119 -9.46 4.22 8.68
CA PRO A 119 -10.84 3.77 8.74
C PRO A 119 -11.69 4.67 9.63
N GLY A 120 -12.99 4.70 9.35
CA GLY A 120 -13.98 5.45 10.14
C GLY A 120 -14.41 4.75 11.45
N SER A 121 -13.92 3.54 11.70
CA SER A 121 -14.16 2.75 12.91
C SER A 121 -12.83 2.48 13.61
N GLU A 122 -12.82 2.53 14.95
CA GLU A 122 -11.66 2.35 15.84
C GLU A 122 -10.97 0.97 15.73
N THR A 123 -11.41 0.10 14.82
CA THR A 123 -11.09 -1.33 14.77
C THR A 123 -10.35 -1.80 13.53
N VAL A 124 -10.04 -0.91 12.58
CA VAL A 124 -9.26 -1.30 11.40
C VAL A 124 -7.92 -0.55 11.41
N ASP A 125 -6.84 -1.28 11.20
CA ASP A 125 -5.51 -0.71 11.11
C ASP A 125 -5.38 0.23 9.90
N ARG A 126 -4.43 1.16 9.98
CA ARG A 126 -4.05 2.04 8.87
C ARG A 126 -3.74 1.20 7.62
N ALA A 127 -4.30 1.58 6.48
CA ALA A 127 -4.21 0.80 5.25
C ALA A 127 -3.80 1.64 4.05
N VAL A 128 -3.35 0.97 2.99
CA VAL A 128 -3.05 1.59 1.71
C VAL A 128 -4.35 1.79 0.93
N ALA A 129 -4.53 2.98 0.36
CA ALA A 129 -5.57 3.26 -0.60
C ALA A 129 -5.05 3.98 -1.84
N PHE A 130 -5.86 3.96 -2.89
CA PHE A 130 -5.61 4.55 -4.18
C PHE A 130 -6.68 5.58 -4.50
N ARG A 131 -6.25 6.77 -4.92
CA ARG A 131 -7.12 7.83 -5.45
C ARG A 131 -6.91 7.94 -6.95
N PRO A 132 -7.97 7.84 -7.77
CA PRO A 132 -7.89 8.18 -9.19
C PRO A 132 -7.38 9.61 -9.40
N ARG A 133 -6.58 9.80 -10.45
CA ARG A 133 -6.01 11.08 -10.89
C ARG A 133 -6.79 11.69 -12.05
#